data_AF-A0A927BTT8-F1
#
_entry.id   AF-A0A927BTT8-F1
#
_cell.length_a   1.000
_cell.length_b   1.000
_cell.length_c   1.000
_cell.angle_alpha   90.00
_cell.angle_beta   90.00
_cell.angle_gamma   90.00
#
_symmetry.space_group_name_H-M   'P 1'
#
loop_
_entity.id
_entity.type
_entity.pdbx_description
1 polymer ?
#
loop_
_entity_poly.entity_id
_entity_poly.type
_entity_poly.pdbx_seq_one_letter_code
_entity_poly.pdbx_strand_id
1 'polypeptide(L)'
;MDMESIFESVREAPLLMQLGVVFLISLVPFLEGYVAAPAGIFIGFPAIPTIVAASLGNWLSVMAVVALYGKLRKRKRDKPESERSKKRMEKARKLFNKYGVPGVALIGPLVFGHHIGAFISLVSGASRQYVALWMTIGVLVWTIAAGALATAGVDLASRVH
;
A
#
# COMPACT_ATOMS: atom_id res chain seq x y z
N MET A 1 24.54 -13.82 10.67
CA MET A 1 24.10 -12.42 10.78
C MET A 1 22.64 -12.50 11.12
N ASP A 2 22.33 -12.25 12.39
CA ASP A 2 21.01 -12.54 12.95
C ASP A 2 20.08 -11.36 12.70
N MET A 3 18.76 -11.61 12.64
CA MET A 3 17.78 -10.59 12.31
C MET A 3 17.87 -9.36 13.23
N GLU A 4 18.18 -9.56 14.51
CA GLU A 4 18.34 -8.46 15.48
C GLU A 4 19.51 -7.53 15.12
N SER A 5 20.64 -8.08 14.70
CA SER A 5 21.80 -7.29 14.25
C SER A 5 21.50 -6.43 13.02
N ILE A 6 20.61 -6.91 12.14
CA ILE A 6 20.14 -6.15 10.97
C ILE A 6 19.28 -4.97 11.44
N PHE A 7 18.36 -5.21 12.37
CA PHE A 7 17.47 -4.16 12.87
C PHE A 7 18.22 -3.06 13.61
N GLU A 8 19.19 -3.40 14.47
CA GLU A 8 20.06 -2.41 15.13
C GLU A 8 20.86 -1.60 14.11
N SER A 9 21.49 -2.26 13.15
CA SER A 9 22.28 -1.58 12.11
C SER A 9 21.44 -0.60 11.30
N VAL A 10 20.19 -0.95 10.97
CA VAL A 10 19.27 -0.07 10.23
C VAL A 10 18.77 1.09 11.11
N ARG A 11 18.59 0.87 12.41
CA ARG A 11 18.17 1.92 13.36
C ARG A 11 19.25 2.98 13.57
N GLU A 12 20.51 2.59 13.61
CA GLU A 12 21.65 3.51 13.72
C GLU A 12 22.06 4.13 12.39
N ALA A 13 21.54 3.62 11.27
CA ALA A 13 21.86 4.12 9.94
C ALA A 13 21.38 5.57 9.73
N PRO A 14 22.02 6.32 8.81
CA PRO A 14 21.57 7.66 8.45
C PRO A 14 20.11 7.66 7.99
N LEU A 15 19.42 8.78 8.24
CA LEU A 15 18.00 8.96 7.91
C LEU A 15 17.67 8.51 6.47
N LEU A 16 18.53 8.84 5.50
CA LEU A 16 18.33 8.48 4.10
C LEU A 16 18.20 6.96 3.88
N MET A 17 18.95 6.15 4.63
CA MET A 17 18.92 4.69 4.53
C MET A 17 17.64 4.11 5.15
N GLN A 18 17.21 4.63 6.31
CA GLN A 18 15.93 4.26 6.93
C GLN A 18 14.76 4.54 5.98
N LEU A 19 14.75 5.74 5.38
CA LEU A 19 13.72 6.12 4.40
C LEU A 19 13.80 5.28 3.13
N GLY A 20 15.01 4.96 2.66
CA GLY A 20 15.23 4.06 1.53
C GLY A 20 14.63 2.67 1.77
N VAL A 21 14.86 2.08 2.94
CA VAL A 21 14.31 0.76 3.30
C VAL A 21 12.77 0.81 3.33
N VAL A 22 12.18 1.81 3.99
CA VAL A 22 10.71 1.96 4.05
C VAL A 22 10.12 2.16 2.66
N PHE A 23 10.75 3.00 1.84
CA PHE A 23 10.34 3.23 0.45
C PHE A 23 10.37 1.93 -0.37
N LEU A 24 11.45 1.15 -0.27
CA LEU A 24 11.62 -0.11 -1.01
C LEU A 24 10.62 -1.18 -0.56
N ILE A 25 10.39 -1.32 0.75
CA ILE A 25 9.37 -2.23 1.29
C ILE A 25 8.00 -1.81 0.74
N SER A 26 7.70 -0.51 0.81
CA SER A 26 6.43 0.02 0.35
C SER A 26 6.21 -0.07 -1.16
N LEU A 27 7.27 -0.27 -1.93
CA LEU A 27 7.22 -0.43 -3.38
C LEU A 27 6.74 -1.85 -3.77
N VAL A 28 6.90 -2.82 -2.89
CA VAL A 28 6.47 -4.21 -3.13
C VAL A 28 4.95 -4.28 -3.08
N PRO A 29 4.29 -4.75 -4.15
CA PRO A 29 2.85 -4.93 -4.12
C PRO A 29 2.44 -5.84 -2.96
N PHE A 30 1.35 -5.52 -2.27
CA PHE A 30 0.88 -6.14 -1.02
C PHE A 30 1.63 -5.75 0.27
N LEU A 31 2.86 -5.21 0.20
CA LEU A 31 3.55 -4.57 1.33
C LEU A 31 3.33 -3.05 1.28
N GLU A 32 2.07 -2.67 1.07
CA GLU A 32 1.65 -1.31 0.75
C GLU A 32 2.02 -0.31 1.88
N GLY A 33 1.94 0.99 1.59
CA GLY A 33 2.42 2.05 2.49
C GLY A 33 1.78 2.04 3.88
N TYR A 34 0.53 1.58 3.99
CA TYR A 34 -0.17 1.44 5.28
C TYR A 34 0.40 0.31 6.17
N VAL A 35 1.22 -0.59 5.62
CA VAL A 35 1.99 -1.60 6.38
C VAL A 35 3.41 -1.11 6.64
N ALA A 36 4.04 -0.54 5.61
CA ALA A 36 5.42 -0.07 5.70
C ALA A 36 5.60 1.11 6.68
N ALA A 37 4.66 2.06 6.71
CA ALA A 37 4.74 3.22 7.60
C ALA A 37 4.66 2.84 9.09
N PRO A 38 3.66 2.05 9.55
CA PRO A 38 3.65 1.55 10.94
C PRO A 38 4.90 0.74 11.30
N ALA A 39 5.35 -0.14 10.41
CA ALA A 39 6.53 -0.97 10.67
C ALA A 39 7.79 -0.12 10.94
N GLY A 40 8.05 0.88 10.10
CA GLY A 40 9.18 1.80 10.31
C GLY A 40 9.05 2.61 11.61
N ILE A 41 7.85 3.07 11.94
CA ILE A 41 7.58 3.82 13.18
C ILE A 41 7.81 2.94 14.42
N PHE A 42 7.38 1.68 14.40
CA PHE A 42 7.61 0.74 15.50
C PHE A 42 9.10 0.40 15.70
N ILE A 43 9.90 0.42 14.62
CA ILE A 43 11.36 0.27 14.69
C ILE A 43 12.02 1.52 15.31
N GLY A 44 11.30 2.65 15.37
CA GLY A 44 11.78 3.91 15.94
C GLY A 44 12.22 4.94 14.91
N PHE A 45 11.86 4.77 13.63
CA PHE A 45 12.13 5.79 12.62
C PHE A 45 11.23 7.03 12.83
N PRO A 46 11.70 8.23 12.43
CA PRO A 46 10.91 9.44 12.56
C PRO A 46 9.62 9.36 11.74
N ALA A 47 8.48 9.65 12.37
CA ALA A 47 7.16 9.38 11.82
C ALA A 47 6.85 10.11 10.51
N ILE A 48 7.02 11.44 10.49
CA ILE A 48 6.70 12.26 9.31
C ILE A 48 7.45 11.80 8.05
N PRO A 49 8.80 11.72 8.04
CA PRO A 49 9.53 11.32 6.84
C PRO A 49 9.28 9.85 6.47
N THR A 50 9.04 8.96 7.45
CA THR A 50 8.65 7.57 7.21
C THR A 50 7.32 7.47 6.46
N ILE A 51 6.31 8.23 6.88
CA ILE A 51 5.00 8.29 6.22
C ILE A 51 5.14 8.82 4.78
N VAL A 52 5.97 9.84 4.57
CA VAL A 52 6.23 10.39 3.23
C VAL A 52 6.92 9.35 2.34
N ALA A 53 7.99 8.71 2.83
CA ALA A 53 8.72 7.69 2.09
C ALA A 53 7.83 6.49 1.72
N ALA A 54 7.03 6.00 2.68
CA ALA A 54 6.06 4.94 2.43
C ALA A 54 4.99 5.36 1.41
N SER A 55 4.45 6.57 1.54
CA SER A 55 3.44 7.08 0.60
C SER A 55 3.98 7.13 -0.83
N LEU A 56 5.21 7.63 -1.01
CA LEU A 56 5.87 7.72 -2.31
C LEU A 56 6.15 6.34 -2.92
N GLY A 57 6.67 5.39 -2.12
CA GLY A 57 6.95 4.03 -2.57
C GLY A 57 5.68 3.30 -3.02
N ASN A 58 4.62 3.37 -2.20
CA ASN A 58 3.33 2.77 -2.53
C ASN A 58 2.70 3.43 -3.76
N TRP A 59 2.70 4.75 -3.81
CA TRP A 59 2.14 5.49 -4.94
C TRP A 59 2.83 5.12 -6.26
N LEU A 60 4.16 5.04 -6.26
CA LEU A 60 4.93 4.62 -7.43
C LEU A 60 4.58 3.19 -7.86
N SER A 61 4.47 2.26 -6.91
CA SER A 61 4.05 0.87 -7.17
C SER A 61 2.67 0.80 -7.80
N VAL A 62 1.69 1.52 -7.25
CA VAL A 62 0.32 1.56 -7.78
C VAL A 62 0.29 2.19 -9.17
N MET A 63 1.00 3.30 -9.40
CA MET A 63 1.10 3.92 -10.72
C MET A 63 1.76 3.00 -11.75
N ALA A 64 2.79 2.25 -11.35
CA ALA A 64 3.42 1.25 -12.21
C ALA A 64 2.43 0.14 -12.59
N VAL A 65 1.61 -0.35 -11.65
CA VAL A 65 0.56 -1.33 -11.93
C VAL A 65 -0.50 -0.76 -12.89
N VAL A 66 -0.96 0.47 -12.67
CA VAL A 66 -1.91 1.16 -13.55
C VAL A 66 -1.34 1.34 -14.96
N ALA A 67 -0.04 1.65 -15.08
CA ALA A 67 0.64 1.79 -16.36
C ALA A 67 0.82 0.46 -17.10
N LEU A 68 1.17 -0.60 -16.37
CA LEU A 68 1.44 -1.93 -16.92
C LEU A 68 0.18 -2.77 -17.12
N TYR A 69 -0.97 -2.28 -16.66
CA TYR A 69 -2.27 -2.93 -16.77
C TYR A 69 -2.57 -3.47 -18.18
N GLY A 70 -2.27 -2.68 -19.22
CA GLY A 70 -2.46 -3.07 -20.62
C GLY A 70 -1.57 -4.24 -21.09
N LYS A 71 -0.35 -4.36 -20.54
CA LYS A 71 0.59 -5.46 -20.87
C LYS A 71 0.28 -6.73 -20.07
N LEU A 72 -0.16 -6.58 -18.81
CA LEU A 72 -0.50 -7.71 -17.93
C LEU A 72 -1.79 -8.42 -18.35
N ARG A 73 -2.78 -7.68 -18.89
CA ARG A 73 -4.06 -8.25 -19.36
C ARG A 73 -3.87 -9.28 -20.49
N LYS A 74 -2.89 -9.08 -21.37
CA LYS A 74 -2.61 -10.02 -22.49
C LYS A 74 -1.88 -11.29 -22.05
N ARG A 75 -1.23 -11.31 -20.89
CA ARG A 75 -0.37 -12.41 -20.41
C ARG A 75 -1.06 -13.39 -19.45
N LYS A 76 -2.28 -13.09 -19.00
CA LYS A 76 -3.05 -13.89 -18.03
C LYS A 76 -4.37 -14.40 -18.62
N ARG A 77 -4.33 -15.13 -19.73
CA ARG A 77 -5.49 -15.93 -20.17
C ARG A 77 -5.49 -17.37 -19.67
N ASP A 78 -4.36 -17.91 -19.20
CA ASP A 78 -4.25 -19.37 -18.99
C ASP A 78 -3.70 -19.82 -17.61
N LYS A 79 -3.76 -18.99 -16.54
CA LYS A 79 -3.39 -19.45 -15.19
C LYS A 79 -4.62 -19.63 -14.30
N PRO A 80 -4.80 -20.79 -13.64
CA PRO A 80 -5.90 -20.99 -12.70
C PRO A 80 -5.72 -20.03 -11.51
N GLU A 81 -6.68 -19.13 -11.34
CA GLU A 81 -6.72 -18.26 -10.16
C GLU A 81 -7.14 -19.07 -8.92
N SER A 82 -6.45 -18.83 -7.80
CA SER A 82 -6.84 -19.45 -6.53
C SER A 82 -8.22 -18.95 -6.06
N GLU A 83 -8.93 -19.79 -5.31
CA GLU A 83 -10.25 -19.44 -4.75
C GLU A 83 -10.23 -18.15 -3.92
N ARG A 84 -9.13 -17.89 -3.19
CA ARG A 84 -8.92 -16.65 -2.45
C ARG A 84 -8.85 -15.43 -3.36
N SER A 85 -8.19 -15.55 -4.52
CA SER A 85 -8.10 -14.48 -5.52
C SER A 85 -9.48 -14.18 -6.12
N LYS A 86 -10.24 -15.22 -6.50
CA LYS A 86 -11.59 -15.09 -7.04
C LYS A 86 -12.53 -14.36 -6.08
N LYS A 87 -12.54 -14.74 -4.79
CA LYS A 87 -13.35 -14.07 -3.76
C LYS A 87 -12.98 -12.59 -3.59
N ARG A 88 -11.69 -12.24 -3.61
CA ARG A 88 -11.23 -10.85 -3.56
C ARG A 88 -11.68 -10.06 -4.79
N MET A 89 -11.59 -10.67 -5.98
CA MET A 89 -12.03 -10.10 -7.25
C MET A 89 -13.54 -9.83 -7.26
N GLU A 90 -14.34 -10.77 -6.74
CA GLU A 90 -15.79 -10.63 -6.64
C GLU A 90 -16.19 -9.50 -5.69
N LYS A 91 -15.55 -9.41 -4.51
CA LYS A 91 -15.76 -8.30 -3.57
C LYS A 91 -15.41 -6.95 -4.20
N ALA A 92 -14.28 -6.87 -4.91
CA ALA A 92 -13.88 -5.67 -5.63
C ALA A 92 -14.89 -5.27 -6.72
N ARG A 93 -15.44 -6.23 -7.47
CA ARG A 93 -16.52 -5.99 -8.44
C ARG A 93 -17.80 -5.48 -7.77
N LYS A 94 -18.24 -6.11 -6.68
CA LYS A 94 -19.43 -5.66 -5.92
C LYS A 94 -19.27 -4.23 -5.44
N LEU A 95 -18.10 -3.91 -4.91
CA LEU A 95 -17.80 -2.57 -4.41
C LEU A 95 -17.71 -1.55 -5.55
N PHE A 96 -17.09 -1.90 -6.68
CA PHE A 96 -17.07 -1.08 -7.88
C PHE A 96 -18.48 -0.80 -8.42
N ASN A 97 -19.34 -1.82 -8.50
CA ASN A 97 -20.70 -1.67 -9.01
C ASN A 97 -21.54 -0.73 -8.13
N LYS A 98 -21.27 -0.69 -6.82
CA LYS A 98 -22.01 0.13 -5.86
C LYS A 98 -21.47 1.55 -5.71
N TYR A 99 -20.15 1.72 -5.71
CA TYR A 99 -19.47 2.98 -5.34
C TYR A 99 -18.45 3.48 -6.37
N GLY A 100 -18.27 2.77 -7.48
CA GLY A 100 -17.31 3.10 -8.53
C GLY A 100 -15.85 3.06 -8.05
N VAL A 101 -15.00 3.79 -8.77
CA VAL A 101 -13.58 3.94 -8.46
C VAL A 101 -13.32 4.55 -7.06
N PRO A 102 -14.03 5.60 -6.61
CA PRO A 102 -13.79 6.19 -5.29
C PRO A 102 -13.96 5.18 -4.15
N GLY A 103 -15.06 4.42 -4.16
CA GLY A 103 -15.30 3.43 -3.11
C GLY A 103 -14.26 2.31 -3.15
N VAL A 104 -13.86 1.89 -4.35
CA VAL A 104 -12.81 0.88 -4.51
C VAL A 104 -11.45 1.36 -4.02
N ALA A 105 -11.08 2.63 -4.25
CA ALA A 105 -9.81 3.16 -3.78
C ALA A 105 -9.77 3.39 -2.26
N LEU A 106 -10.90 3.78 -1.66
CA LEU A 106 -10.98 4.09 -0.22
C LEU A 106 -11.26 2.85 0.63
N ILE A 107 -12.11 1.93 0.20
CA ILE A 107 -12.50 0.73 0.98
C ILE A 107 -11.71 -0.49 0.54
N GLY A 108 -11.27 -0.53 -0.71
CA GLY A 108 -10.54 -1.65 -1.28
C GLY A 108 -9.29 -2.09 -0.54
N PRO A 109 -8.47 -1.20 0.05
CA PRO A 109 -7.28 -1.59 0.81
C PRO A 109 -7.58 -2.59 1.92
N LEU A 110 -8.65 -2.34 2.69
CA LEU A 110 -9.07 -3.20 3.79
C LEU A 110 -9.69 -4.52 3.32
N VAL A 111 -10.41 -4.51 2.19
CA VAL A 111 -11.23 -5.65 1.77
C VAL A 111 -10.48 -6.60 0.82
N PHE A 112 -9.65 -6.05 -0.06
CA PHE A 112 -9.00 -6.79 -1.13
C PHE A 112 -7.63 -6.24 -1.57
N GLY A 113 -7.09 -5.19 -0.95
CA GLY A 113 -5.80 -4.53 -1.28
C GLY A 113 -5.90 -3.48 -2.40
N HIS A 114 -5.01 -2.48 -2.39
CA HIS A 114 -5.05 -1.36 -3.36
C HIS A 114 -4.92 -1.85 -4.81
N HIS A 115 -4.07 -2.84 -5.08
CA HIS A 115 -3.79 -3.29 -6.45
C HIS A 115 -4.99 -3.97 -7.14
N ILE A 116 -5.81 -4.73 -6.41
CA ILE A 116 -7.01 -5.38 -6.98
C ILE A 116 -8.06 -4.32 -7.32
N GLY A 117 -8.16 -3.26 -6.51
CA GLY A 117 -9.08 -2.16 -6.76
C GLY A 117 -8.76 -1.37 -8.04
N ALA A 118 -7.49 -1.01 -8.22
CA ALA A 118 -7.01 -0.40 -9.45
C ALA A 118 -7.27 -1.29 -10.65
N PHE A 119 -6.99 -2.60 -10.54
CA PHE A 119 -7.21 -3.56 -11.61
C PHE A 119 -8.69 -3.65 -12.01
N ILE A 120 -9.60 -3.85 -11.05
CA ILE A 120 -11.04 -3.93 -11.33
C ILE A 120 -11.54 -2.64 -11.95
N SER A 121 -11.12 -1.49 -11.44
CA SER A 121 -11.55 -0.20 -11.97
C SER A 121 -11.18 -0.05 -13.45
N LEU A 122 -9.96 -0.46 -13.83
CA LEU A 122 -9.50 -0.43 -15.22
C LEU A 122 -10.18 -1.49 -16.10
N VAL A 123 -10.41 -2.71 -15.61
CA VAL A 123 -11.14 -3.77 -16.36
C VAL A 123 -12.59 -3.37 -16.60
N SER A 124 -13.22 -2.74 -15.62
CA SER A 124 -14.61 -2.27 -15.69
C SER A 124 -14.78 -1.00 -16.53
N GLY A 125 -13.72 -0.52 -17.19
CA GLY A 125 -13.79 0.57 -18.16
C GLY A 125 -13.60 1.98 -17.60
N ALA A 126 -13.21 2.14 -16.34
CA ALA A 126 -12.92 3.46 -15.79
C ALA A 126 -11.67 4.07 -16.46
N SER A 127 -11.68 5.39 -16.67
CA SER A 127 -10.56 6.08 -17.30
C SER A 127 -9.30 6.01 -16.42
N ARG A 128 -8.15 5.79 -17.06
CA ARG A 128 -6.86 5.63 -16.35
C ARG A 128 -6.53 6.80 -15.42
N GLN A 129 -6.84 8.03 -15.85
CA GLN A 129 -6.63 9.26 -15.07
C GLN A 129 -7.51 9.28 -13.81
N TYR A 130 -8.78 8.90 -13.94
CA TYR A 130 -9.71 8.86 -12.82
C TYR A 130 -9.31 7.79 -11.80
N VAL A 131 -8.88 6.60 -12.27
CA VAL A 131 -8.32 5.56 -11.40
C VAL A 131 -7.06 6.05 -10.71
N ALA A 132 -6.11 6.66 -11.43
CA ALA A 132 -4.87 7.15 -10.86
C ALA A 132 -5.11 8.20 -9.75
N LEU A 133 -6.04 9.13 -9.98
CA LEU A 133 -6.40 10.17 -9.01
C LEU A 133 -6.94 9.55 -7.71
N TRP A 134 -7.96 8.70 -7.81
CA TRP A 134 -8.58 8.10 -6.62
C TRP A 134 -7.66 7.15 -5.88
N MET A 135 -6.85 6.38 -6.61
CA MET A 135 -5.82 5.53 -6.00
C MET A 135 -4.77 6.37 -5.26
N THR A 136 -4.40 7.54 -5.79
CA THR A 136 -3.48 8.46 -5.11
C THR A 136 -4.09 8.95 -3.79
N ILE A 137 -5.35 9.37 -3.81
CA ILE A 137 -6.08 9.78 -2.59
C ILE A 137 -6.13 8.62 -1.59
N GLY A 138 -6.51 7.41 -2.03
CA GLY A 138 -6.59 6.24 -1.16
C GLY A 138 -5.26 5.90 -0.50
N VAL A 139 -4.16 5.90 -1.27
CA VAL A 139 -2.81 5.65 -0.76
C VAL A 139 -2.43 6.67 0.31
N LEU A 140 -2.65 7.96 0.06
CA LEU A 140 -2.33 9.02 1.02
C LEU A 140 -3.16 8.89 2.29
N VAL A 141 -4.49 8.75 2.16
CA VAL A 141 -5.40 8.63 3.29
C VAL A 141 -5.01 7.45 4.18
N TRP A 142 -4.81 6.25 3.61
CA TRP A 142 -4.49 5.07 4.39
C TRP A 142 -3.08 5.07 4.97
N THR A 143 -2.10 5.58 4.23
CA THR A 143 -0.72 5.63 4.72
C THR A 143 -0.56 6.64 5.85
N ILE A 144 -1.19 7.81 5.71
CA ILE A 144 -1.22 8.83 6.78
C ILE A 144 -2.01 8.31 7.97
N ALA A 145 -3.20 7.75 7.77
CA ALA A 145 -4.01 7.21 8.87
C ALA A 145 -3.28 6.11 9.65
N ALA A 146 -2.67 5.15 8.94
CA ALA A 146 -1.91 4.07 9.56
C ALA A 146 -0.67 4.59 10.30
N GLY A 147 0.07 5.53 9.69
CA GLY A 147 1.23 6.14 10.32
C GLY A 147 0.88 6.98 11.56
N ALA A 148 -0.22 7.73 11.51
CA ALA A 148 -0.73 8.49 12.65
C ALA A 148 -1.17 7.55 13.79
N LEU A 149 -1.87 6.46 13.48
CA LEU A 149 -2.25 5.43 14.45
C LEU A 149 -1.03 4.76 15.08
N ALA A 150 -0.01 4.44 14.28
CA ALA A 150 1.23 3.86 14.79
C ALA A 150 1.96 4.84 15.73
N THR A 151 2.04 6.11 15.35
CA THR A 151 2.64 7.17 16.17
C THR A 151 1.91 7.32 17.50
N ALA A 152 0.57 7.38 17.48
CA ALA A 152 -0.26 7.45 18.68
C ALA A 152 -0.10 6.20 19.56
N GLY A 153 0.02 5.01 18.94
CA GLY A 153 0.25 3.76 19.64
C GLY A 153 1.61 3.71 20.36
N VAL A 154 2.67 4.17 19.70
CA VAL A 154 4.02 4.25 20.30
C VAL A 154 4.05 5.27 21.44
N ASP A 155 3.46 6.45 21.26
CA ASP A 155 3.38 7.48 22.31
C ASP A 155 2.59 6.97 23.53
N LEU A 156 1.45 6.30 23.30
CA LEU A 156 0.67 5.69 24.38
C LEU A 156 1.46 4.61 25.12
N ALA A 157 2.15 3.72 24.40
CA ALA A 157 2.96 2.66 25.02
C ALA A 157 4.07 3.25 25.89
N SER A 158 4.72 4.34 25.44
CA SER A 158 5.78 5.02 26.17
C SER A 158 5.33 5.77 27.43
N ARG A 159 4.02 6.02 27.57
CA ARG A 159 3.44 6.70 28.74
C ARG A 159 2.94 5.73 29.82
N VAL A 160 2.72 4.47 29.45
CA VAL A 160 2.16 3.43 30.34
C VAL A 160 3.27 2.60 30.99
N HIS A 161 4.50 2.65 30.46
CA HIS A 161 5.71 2.08 31.06
C HIS A 161 6.60 3.21 31.58
#